data_AF-A0A2V8NXP8-F1
#
_entry.id   AF-A0A2V8NXP8-F1
#
_cell.length_a   1.000
_cell.length_b   1.000
_cell.length_c   1.000
_cell.angle_alpha   90.00
_cell.angle_beta   90.00
_cell.angle_gamma   90.00
#
_symmetry.space_group_name_H-M   'P 1'
#
loop_
_entity.id
_entity.type
_entity.pdbx_description
1 polymer ?
#
loop_
_entity_poly.entity_id
_entity_poly.type
_entity_poly.pdbx_seq_one_letter_code
_entity_poly.pdbx_strand_id
1 'polypeptide(L)'
;EDGSVDWALDAAQIERRVRGFQPWPTAYTKYGSHRLVIWRAGVLSEEQTPGSEGEIIKAHGDELVVACGDETLLRIEEVQPEGKRRMSARDFLNGARVRVGERFG
;
A
#
# COMPACT_ATOMS: atom_id res chain seq x y z
N GLU A 1 13.50 5.55 8.58
CA GLU A 1 13.04 4.80 9.76
C GLU A 1 12.63 3.40 9.33
N ASP A 2 12.87 2.39 10.16
CA ASP A 2 12.75 0.97 9.79
C ASP A 2 11.36 0.53 9.28
N GLY A 3 10.28 1.23 9.63
CA GLY A 3 8.91 0.88 9.22
C GLY A 3 8.42 1.48 7.90
N SER A 4 9.16 2.41 7.29
CA SER A 4 8.71 3.04 6.04
C SER A 4 8.77 2.03 4.89
N VAL A 5 7.68 1.91 4.14
CA VAL A 5 7.64 1.11 2.91
C VAL A 5 8.54 1.77 1.88
N ASP A 6 9.44 0.97 1.35
CA ASP A 6 10.29 1.32 0.22
C ASP A 6 9.65 0.73 -1.04
N TRP A 7 9.02 1.60 -1.83
CA TRP A 7 8.28 1.21 -3.03
C TRP A 7 9.18 0.83 -4.22
N ALA A 8 10.49 1.06 -4.11
CA ALA A 8 11.47 0.60 -5.10
C ALA A 8 11.71 -0.92 -5.04
N LEU A 9 11.21 -1.58 -4.00
CA LEU A 9 11.28 -3.03 -3.84
C LEU A 9 10.15 -3.72 -4.59
N ASP A 10 10.36 -4.99 -4.93
CA ASP A 10 9.31 -5.80 -5.51
C ASP A 10 8.15 -6.03 -4.52
N ALA A 11 6.95 -6.27 -5.04
CA ALA A 11 5.73 -6.45 -4.25
C ALA A 11 5.86 -7.61 -3.25
N ALA A 12 6.60 -8.67 -3.57
CA ALA A 12 6.79 -9.80 -2.67
C ALA A 12 7.73 -9.46 -1.51
N GLN A 13 8.73 -8.61 -1.71
CA GLN A 13 9.57 -8.05 -0.65
C GLN A 13 8.76 -7.14 0.26
N ILE A 14 7.92 -6.26 -0.31
CA ILE A 14 7.05 -5.38 0.47
C ILE A 14 6.03 -6.18 1.27
N GLU A 15 5.35 -7.17 0.67
CA GLU A 15 4.41 -8.06 1.37
C GLU A 15 5.06 -8.75 2.56
N ARG A 16 6.26 -9.32 2.37
CA ARG A 16 7.02 -9.98 3.45
C ARG A 16 7.37 -9.01 4.57
N ARG A 17 7.73 -7.75 4.25
CA ARG A 17 7.99 -6.71 5.24
C ARG A 17 6.73 -6.31 6.00
N VAL A 18 5.60 -6.13 5.30
CA VAL A 18 4.30 -5.85 5.93
C VAL A 18 3.95 -6.93 6.95
N ARG A 19 4.14 -8.20 6.59
CA ARG A 19 3.90 -9.34 7.49
C ARG A 19 4.93 -9.43 8.62
N GLY A 20 6.20 -9.19 8.31
CA GLY A 20 7.33 -9.36 9.25
C GLY A 20 7.49 -8.24 10.27
N PHE A 21 7.02 -7.02 9.96
CA PHE A 21 7.15 -5.86 10.85
C PHE A 21 6.01 -5.75 11.87
N GLN A 22 5.20 -6.79 12.01
CA GLN A 22 4.11 -6.83 12.98
C GLN A 22 4.57 -7.52 14.28
N PRO A 23 4.27 -6.97 15.48
CA PRO A 23 3.54 -5.72 15.74
C PRO A 23 4.41 -4.44 15.77
N TRP A 24 5.74 -4.56 15.69
CA TRP A 24 6.68 -3.42 15.70
C TRP A 24 7.83 -3.70 14.72
N PRO A 25 8.26 -2.72 13.90
CA PRO A 25 7.91 -1.30 13.84
C PRO A 25 6.61 -0.95 13.08
N THR A 26 5.95 -1.95 12.50
CA THR A 26 4.84 -1.87 11.53
C THR A 26 5.21 -1.16 10.23
N ALA A 27 4.85 -1.78 9.09
CA ALA A 27 5.00 -1.17 7.78
C ALA A 27 4.03 0.02 7.61
N TYR A 28 4.54 1.14 7.12
CA TYR A 28 3.74 2.34 6.87
C TYR A 28 4.23 3.08 5.64
N THR A 29 3.34 3.87 5.04
CA THR A 29 3.67 4.82 3.98
C THR A 29 3.08 6.19 4.30
N LYS A 30 3.40 7.21 3.50
CA LYS A 30 2.73 8.50 3.57
C LYS A 30 1.68 8.60 2.48
N TYR A 31 0.56 9.20 2.83
CA TYR A 31 -0.48 9.62 1.89
C TYR A 31 -0.80 11.09 2.17
N GLY A 32 -0.36 11.97 1.28
CA GLY A 32 -0.32 13.41 1.54
C GLY A 32 0.58 13.72 2.75
N SER A 33 0.04 14.43 3.74
CA SER A 33 0.78 14.78 4.97
C SER A 33 0.60 13.76 6.10
N HIS A 34 -0.16 12.69 5.89
CA HIS A 34 -0.54 11.74 6.94
C HIS A 34 0.15 10.39 6.77
N ARG A 35 0.42 9.74 7.90
CA ARG A 35 0.88 8.35 7.93
C ARG A 35 -0.29 7.40 7.65
N LEU A 36 -0.04 6.40 6.81
CA LEU A 36 -0.93 5.29 6.53
C LEU A 36 -0.20 3.98 6.87
N VAL A 37 -0.63 3.31 7.92
CA VAL A 37 -0.07 2.02 8.31
C VAL A 37 -0.70 0.93 7.44
N ILE A 38 0.12 0.00 6.94
CA ILE A 38 -0.32 -1.13 6.12
C ILE A 38 -0.29 -2.38 7.00
N TRP A 39 -1.46 -2.97 7.22
CA TRP A 39 -1.62 -4.15 8.07
C TRP A 39 -1.66 -5.44 7.28
N ARG A 40 -2.11 -5.38 6.03
CA ARG A 40 -2.21 -6.56 5.19
C ARG A 40 -2.13 -6.16 3.73
N ALA A 41 -1.35 -6.93 2.98
CA ALA A 41 -1.20 -6.77 1.55
C ALA A 41 -0.98 -8.14 0.89
N GLY A 42 -1.26 -8.22 -0.40
CA GLY A 42 -1.02 -9.41 -1.23
C GLY A 42 -0.33 -9.03 -2.53
N VAL A 43 0.48 -9.95 -3.04
CA VAL A 43 1.12 -9.80 -4.36
C VAL A 43 0.13 -10.19 -5.44
N LEU A 44 -0.02 -9.35 -6.46
CA LEU A 44 -0.80 -9.69 -7.65
C LEU A 44 0.10 -10.38 -8.69
N SER A 45 -0.43 -11.44 -9.31
CA SER A 45 0.25 -12.19 -10.37
C SER A 45 -0.03 -11.65 -11.77
N GLU A 46 -0.68 -10.48 -11.88
CA GLU A 46 -0.97 -9.84 -13.17
C GLU A 46 0.33 -9.54 -13.92
N GLU A 47 0.26 -9.55 -15.26
CA GLU A 47 1.39 -9.19 -16.11
C GLU A 47 1.87 -7.77 -15.79
N GLN A 48 3.18 -7.58 -15.86
CA GLN A 48 3.90 -6.35 -15.55
C GLN A 48 3.09 -5.14 -16.02
N THR A 49 2.69 -4.31 -15.07
CA THR A 49 1.91 -3.11 -15.36
C THR A 49 2.82 -1.91 -15.19
N PRO A 50 2.99 -1.09 -16.24
CA PRO A 50 3.79 0.12 -16.14
C PRO A 50 3.15 1.07 -15.14
N GLY A 51 3.97 1.58 -14.23
CA GLY A 51 3.58 2.52 -13.19
C GLY A 51 4.83 2.96 -12.44
N SER A 52 4.80 4.17 -11.89
CA SER A 52 5.93 4.60 -11.06
C SER A 52 5.89 3.90 -9.70
N GLU A 53 7.04 3.69 -9.06
CA GLU A 53 7.09 3.14 -7.70
C GLU A 53 6.23 3.97 -6.73
N GLY A 54 5.31 3.31 -6.04
CA GLY A 54 4.36 3.90 -5.10
C GLY A 54 3.10 4.47 -5.76
N GLU A 55 2.97 4.41 -7.09
CA GLU A 55 1.81 4.92 -7.82
C GLU A 55 0.59 4.02 -7.64
N ILE A 56 -0.57 4.62 -7.39
CA ILE A 56 -1.84 3.92 -7.22
C ILE A 56 -2.42 3.61 -8.60
N ILE A 57 -2.48 2.32 -8.94
CA ILE A 57 -2.92 1.81 -10.24
C ILE A 57 -4.42 1.51 -10.25
N LYS A 58 -4.95 1.00 -9.13
CA LYS A 58 -6.38 0.76 -8.93
C LYS A 58 -6.80 1.32 -7.57
N ALA A 59 -7.96 1.99 -7.53
CA ALA A 59 -8.52 2.61 -6.33
C ALA A 59 -10.06 2.57 -6.35
N HIS A 60 -10.64 1.38 -6.56
CA HIS A 60 -12.09 1.22 -6.68
C HIS A 60 -12.58 -0.07 -6.02
N GLY A 61 -13.75 0.00 -5.36
CA GLY A 61 -14.30 -1.14 -4.64
C GLY A 61 -13.39 -1.56 -3.49
N ASP A 62 -12.84 -2.76 -3.56
CA ASP A 62 -11.81 -3.29 -2.63
C ASP A 62 -10.40 -3.38 -3.28
N GLU A 63 -10.25 -2.85 -4.50
CA GLU A 63 -8.99 -2.83 -5.22
C GLU A 63 -8.22 -1.53 -4.92
N LEU A 64 -7.37 -1.58 -3.90
CA LEU A 64 -6.30 -0.61 -3.71
C LEU A 64 -4.98 -1.27 -4.16
N VAL A 65 -4.52 -0.95 -5.36
CA VAL A 65 -3.34 -1.58 -5.97
C VAL A 65 -2.28 -0.52 -6.25
N VAL A 66 -1.04 -0.84 -5.88
CA VAL A 66 0.10 0.08 -5.96
C VAL A 66 1.23 -0.56 -6.77
N ALA A 67 1.81 0.20 -7.68
CA ALA A 67 3.00 -0.19 -8.43
C ALA A 67 4.24 -0.18 -7.52
N CYS A 68 5.05 -1.21 -7.67
CA CYS A 68 6.25 -1.48 -6.90
C CYS A 68 7.44 -1.63 -7.86
N GLY A 69 8.64 -1.84 -7.31
CA GLY A 69 9.82 -2.19 -8.09
C GLY A 69 9.61 -3.42 -8.98
N ASP A 70 10.47 -3.56 -9.99
CA ASP A 70 10.46 -4.67 -10.95
C ASP A 70 9.10 -4.88 -11.65
N GLU A 71 8.34 -3.79 -11.87
CA GLU A 71 7.03 -3.78 -12.53
C GLU A 71 6.00 -4.72 -11.85
N THR A 72 6.15 -4.90 -10.54
CA THR A 72 5.27 -5.73 -9.73
C THR A 72 4.15 -4.91 -9.10
N LEU A 73 3.05 -5.58 -8.73
CA LEU A 73 1.88 -4.95 -8.15
C LEU A 73 1.56 -5.50 -6.76
N LEU A 74 1.32 -4.58 -5.82
CA LEU A 74 0.89 -4.90 -4.47
C LEU A 74 -0.56 -4.46 -4.26
N ARG A 75 -1.43 -5.41 -3.89
CA ARG A 75 -2.79 -5.13 -3.43
C ARG A 75 -2.78 -4.90 -1.93
N ILE A 76 -3.14 -3.71 -1.50
CA ILE A 76 -3.34 -3.39 -0.09
C ILE A 76 -4.74 -3.87 0.32
N GLU A 77 -4.82 -4.65 1.39
CA GLU A 77 -6.08 -5.24 1.87
C GLU A 77 -6.59 -4.55 3.14
N GLU A 78 -5.68 -4.16 4.04
CA GLU A 78 -6.02 -3.53 5.32
C GLU A 78 -5.04 -2.43 5.69
N VAL A 79 -5.60 -1.30 6.14
CA VAL A 79 -4.84 -0.10 6.48
C VAL A 79 -5.32 0.51 7.79
N GLN A 80 -4.52 1.41 8.32
CA GLN A 80 -4.91 2.28 9.41
C GLN A 80 -4.41 3.70 9.13
N PRO A 81 -5.32 4.62 8.78
CA PRO A 81 -5.02 6.05 8.71
C PRO A 81 -4.65 6.58 10.11
N GLU A 82 -3.80 7.61 10.13
CA GLU A 82 -3.43 8.33 11.35
C GLU A 82 -4.66 8.73 12.19
N GLY A 83 -4.62 8.42 13.49
CA GLY A 83 -5.71 8.72 14.43
C GLY A 83 -6.99 7.89 14.24
N LYS A 84 -7.02 6.92 13.32
CA LYS A 84 -8.19 6.05 13.07
C LYS A 84 -7.93 4.60 13.50
N ARG A 85 -9.01 3.82 13.54
CA ARG A 85 -8.96 2.36 13.72
C ARG A 85 -8.51 1.69 12.41
N ARG A 86 -7.94 0.49 12.52
CA ARG A 86 -7.69 -0.41 11.39
C ARG A 86 -9.00 -0.65 10.62
N MET A 87 -8.93 -0.63 9.29
CA MET A 87 -10.06 -0.80 8.39
C MET A 87 -9.64 -1.51 7.10
N SER A 88 -10.62 -2.02 6.36
CA SER A 88 -10.38 -2.62 5.05
C SER A 88 -9.97 -1.55 4.03
N ALA A 89 -9.28 -1.96 2.95
CA ALA A 89 -9.00 -1.09 1.82
C ALA A 89 -10.29 -0.49 1.22
N ARG A 90 -11.39 -1.26 1.19
CA ARG A 90 -12.70 -0.78 0.74
C ARG A 90 -13.24 0.35 1.61
N ASP A 91 -13.20 0.20 2.93
CA ASP A 91 -13.66 1.25 3.84
C ASP A 91 -12.79 2.50 3.74
N PHE A 92 -11.47 2.30 3.57
CA PHE A 92 -10.54 3.39 3.32
C PHE A 92 -10.89 4.12 2.02
N LEU A 93 -11.09 3.43 0.90
CA LEU A 93 -11.46 4.02 -0.39
C LEU A 93 -12.82 4.74 -0.37
N ASN A 94 -13.78 4.26 0.43
CA ASN A 94 -15.08 4.93 0.57
C ASN A 94 -14.97 6.26 1.34
N GLY A 95 -14.04 6.34 2.31
CA GLY A 95 -13.86 7.51 3.15
C GLY A 95 -12.77 8.49 2.67
N ALA A 96 -11.76 7.98 1.97
CA ALA A 96 -10.65 8.74 1.43
C ALA A 96 -10.86 8.98 -0.07
N ARG A 97 -10.61 10.20 -0.53
CA ARG A 97 -10.71 10.55 -1.96
C ARG A 97 -9.46 10.13 -2.73
N VAL A 98 -9.12 8.84 -2.66
CA VAL A 98 -7.97 8.27 -3.36
C VAL A 98 -8.22 8.23 -4.86
N ARG A 99 -7.24 8.66 -5.64
CA ARG A 99 -7.31 8.67 -7.11
C ARG A 99 -6.18 7.84 -7.71
N VAL A 100 -6.50 7.16 -8.80
CA VAL A 100 -5.49 6.50 -9.65
C VAL A 100 -4.50 7.56 -10.16
N GLY A 101 -3.21 7.23 -10.13
CA GLY A 101 -2.09 8.11 -10.47
C GLY A 101 -1.55 8.94 -9.29
N GLU A 102 -2.21 8.94 -8.12
CA GLU A 102 -1.58 9.46 -6.89
C GLU A 102 -0.44 8.52 -6.43
N ARG A 103 0.47 9.02 -5.60
CA ARG A 103 1.63 8.26 -5.12
C ARG A 103 1.68 8.18 -3.60
N PHE A 104 1.99 7.00 -3.09
CA PHE A 104 2.41 6.77 -1.72
C PHE A 104 3.92 6.99 -1.56
N GLY A 105 4.35 7.68 -0.51
CA GLY A 105 5.77 8.00 -0.27
C GLY A 105 6.00 9.22 0.61
#